data_AF-A0A4Y2G3Z3-F1
#
_entry.id   AF-A0A4Y2G3Z3-F1
#
_cell.length_a   1.000
_cell.length_b   1.000
_cell.length_c   1.000
_cell.angle_alpha   90.00
_cell.angle_beta   90.00
_cell.angle_gamma   90.00
#
_symmetry.space_group_name_H-M   'P 1'
#
loop_
_entity.id
_entity.type
_entity.pdbx_description
1 polymer ?
#
loop_
_entity_poly.entity_id
_entity_poly.type
_entity_poly.pdbx_seq_one_letter_code
_entity_poly.pdbx_strand_id
1 'polypeptide(L)'
;MKAAEIHRQISEVHGENIMREEIIRKWVTAFKDNRTNVHDEERSGRPSVIIKDLVQKVDGKFLENRRFTISSLSNEFPQVSRSVPYGTEYLDYLKLCSR
;
A
#
# COMPACT_ATOMS: atom_id res chain seq x y z
N MET A 1 -3.98 7.45 34.34
CA MET A 1 -3.05 8.52 33.93
C MET A 1 -3.73 9.42 32.90
N LYS A 2 -3.60 10.75 32.98
CA LYS A 2 -4.22 11.71 32.04
C LYS A 2 -3.19 12.11 30.98
N ALA A 3 -3.62 12.38 29.74
CA ALA A 3 -2.73 12.73 28.64
C ALA A 3 -1.86 13.97 28.91
N ALA A 4 -2.41 14.99 29.57
CA ALA A 4 -1.67 16.20 29.93
C ALA A 4 -0.49 15.94 30.88
N GLU A 5 -0.64 14.98 31.81
CA GLU A 5 0.43 14.60 32.73
C GLU A 5 1.58 13.90 31.99
N ILE A 6 1.23 13.00 31.07
CA ILE A 6 2.21 12.30 30.22
C ILE A 6 2.94 13.30 29.32
N HIS A 7 2.21 14.26 28.73
CA HIS A 7 2.80 15.32 27.91
C HIS A 7 3.82 16.12 28.71
N ARG A 8 3.50 16.55 29.93
CA ARG A 8 4.44 17.27 30.80
C ARG A 8 5.71 16.45 31.06
N GLN A 9 5.58 15.19 31.46
CA GLN A 9 6.73 14.34 31.77
C GLN A 9 7.63 14.09 30.55
N ILE A 10 7.03 13.82 29.38
CA ILE A 10 7.78 13.64 28.14
C ILE A 10 8.52 14.94 27.76
N SER A 11 7.86 16.09 27.88
CA SER A 11 8.47 17.39 27.56
C SER A 11 9.59 17.78 28.53
N GLU A 12 9.50 17.42 29.82
CA GLU A 12 10.56 17.65 30.79
C GLU A 12 11.84 16.86 30.48
N VAL A 13 11.71 15.63 30.00
CA VAL A 13 12.85 14.75 29.71
C VAL A 13 13.43 14.98 28.31
N HIS A 14 12.57 15.25 27.32
CA HIS A 14 12.95 15.24 25.91
C HIS A 14 12.77 16.60 25.19
N GLY A 15 12.22 17.61 25.86
CA GLY A 15 11.95 18.94 25.29
C GLY A 15 10.54 19.10 24.73
N GLU A 16 10.09 20.34 24.58
CA GLU A 16 8.68 20.70 24.31
C GLU A 16 8.12 20.26 22.94
N ASN A 17 8.97 19.86 21.98
CA ASN A 17 8.55 19.63 20.58
C ASN A 17 8.58 18.16 20.13
N ILE A 18 8.56 17.22 21.08
CA ILE A 18 8.69 15.79 20.77
C ILE A 18 7.37 15.19 20.28
N MET A 19 6.28 15.43 21.01
CA MET A 19 4.95 14.97 20.63
C MET A 19 3.90 15.98 21.06
N ARG A 20 2.99 16.33 20.15
CA ARG A 20 1.83 17.16 20.47
C ARG A 20 0.89 16.42 21.42
N GLU A 21 0.22 17.16 22.31
CA GLU A 21 -0.76 16.58 23.25
C GLU A 21 -1.83 15.73 22.54
N GLU A 22 -2.25 16.09 21.32
CA GLU A 22 -3.20 15.33 20.52
C GLU A 22 -2.71 13.90 20.20
N ILE A 23 -1.42 13.74 19.88
CA ILE A 23 -0.82 12.44 19.60
C ILE A 23 -0.75 11.59 20.87
N ILE A 24 -0.40 12.22 22.00
CA ILE A 24 -0.40 11.56 23.31
C ILE A 24 -1.80 11.09 23.68
N ARG A 25 -2.85 11.89 23.41
CA ARG A 25 -4.24 11.47 23.63
C ARG A 25 -4.60 10.25 22.79
N LYS A 26 -4.20 10.20 21.51
CA LYS A 26 -4.42 9.01 20.63
C LYS A 26 -3.75 7.77 21.21
N TRP A 27 -2.49 7.88 21.63
CA TRP A 27 -1.77 6.76 22.26
C TRP A 27 -2.39 6.33 23.59
N VAL A 28 -2.78 7.26 24.47
CA VAL A 28 -3.46 6.94 25.73
C VAL A 28 -4.75 6.14 25.49
N THR A 29 -5.52 6.49 24.47
CA THR A 29 -6.71 5.72 24.07
C THR A 29 -6.32 4.34 23.54
N ALA A 30 -5.37 4.26 22.61
CA ALA A 30 -4.92 2.99 22.04
C ALA A 30 -4.41 2.00 23.10
N PHE A 31 -3.62 2.48 24.07
CA PHE A 31 -3.12 1.64 25.18
C PHE A 31 -4.25 1.20 26.13
N LYS A 32 -5.29 2.04 26.34
CA LYS A 32 -6.49 1.63 27.10
C LYS A 32 -7.29 0.55 26.38
N ASP A 33 -7.27 0.57 25.05
CA ASP A 33 -7.89 -0.44 24.18
C ASP A 33 -7.00 -1.68 24.01
N ASN A 34 -6.03 -1.89 24.91
CA ASN A 34 -5.10 -3.02 24.95
C ASN A 34 -4.16 -3.13 23.74
N ARG A 35 -3.95 -2.06 22.96
CA ARG A 35 -2.88 -2.05 21.96
C ARG A 35 -1.52 -2.12 22.68
N THR A 36 -0.77 -3.19 22.46
CA THR A 36 0.59 -3.35 23.01
C THR A 36 1.69 -3.06 21.99
N ASN A 37 1.36 -3.08 20.70
CA ASN A 37 2.30 -2.79 19.62
C ASN A 37 2.53 -1.28 19.44
N VAL A 38 3.80 -0.86 19.52
CA VAL A 38 4.24 0.53 19.36
C VAL A 38 4.53 0.93 17.91
N HIS A 39 4.57 -0.03 16.99
CA HIS A 39 4.78 0.23 15.57
C HIS A 39 3.51 0.80 14.92
N ASP A 40 3.71 1.62 13.88
CA ASP A 40 2.63 2.04 12.99
C ASP A 40 1.91 0.82 12.42
N GLU A 41 0.61 0.94 12.20
CA GLU A 41 -0.13 -0.04 11.41
C GLU A 41 0.33 -0.02 9.96
N GLU A 42 0.10 -1.13 9.26
CA GLU A 42 0.31 -1.19 7.83
C GLU A 42 -0.48 -0.06 7.16
N ARG A 43 0.25 0.86 6.52
CA ARG A 43 -0.40 1.94 5.78
C ARG A 43 -1.02 1.33 4.55
N SER A 44 -2.31 1.59 4.32
CA SER A 44 -2.91 1.33 3.02
C SER A 44 -2.11 2.14 1.99
N GLY A 45 -1.24 1.46 1.25
CA GLY A 45 -0.51 2.07 0.14
C GLY A 45 -1.49 2.61 -0.91
N ARG A 46 -0.96 3.27 -1.93
CA ARG A 46 -1.77 3.59 -3.11
C ARG A 46 -2.32 2.27 -3.67
N PRO A 47 -3.64 2.08 -3.80
CA PRO A 47 -4.17 0.91 -4.47
C PRO A 47 -3.56 0.83 -5.87
N SER A 48 -2.90 -0.27 -6.20
CA SER A 48 -2.48 -0.51 -7.57
C SER A 48 -3.73 -0.46 -8.44
N VAL A 49 -3.71 0.35 -9.51
CA VAL A 49 -4.80 0.43 -10.51
C VAL A 49 -5.09 -0.94 -11.14
N ILE A 50 -4.19 -1.90 -10.91
CA ILE A 50 -4.35 -3.31 -11.19
C ILE A 50 -5.36 -3.92 -10.21
N ILE A 51 -6.64 -3.82 -10.57
CA ILE A 51 -7.73 -4.56 -9.95
C ILE A 51 -7.55 -6.04 -10.31
N LYS A 52 -7.78 -6.98 -9.37
CA LYS A 52 -7.67 -8.43 -9.63
C LYS A 52 -8.46 -8.90 -10.86
N ASP A 53 -9.62 -8.29 -11.12
CA ASP A 53 -10.45 -8.51 -12.32
C ASP A 53 -9.71 -8.14 -13.62
N LEU A 54 -8.94 -7.07 -13.61
CA LEU A 54 -8.14 -6.62 -14.76
C LEU A 54 -7.02 -7.60 -15.06
N VAL A 55 -6.38 -8.16 -14.02
CA VAL A 55 -5.34 -9.19 -14.17
C VAL A 55 -5.92 -10.44 -14.83
N GLN A 56 -7.06 -10.93 -14.36
CA GLN A 56 -7.72 -12.11 -14.94
C GLN A 56 -8.10 -11.91 -16.41
N LYS A 57 -8.60 -10.73 -16.77
CA LYS A 57 -8.95 -10.40 -18.16
C LYS A 57 -7.73 -10.34 -19.07
N VAL A 58 -6.64 -9.75 -18.59
CA VAL A 58 -5.37 -9.69 -19.32
C VAL A 58 -4.80 -11.10 -19.50
N ASP A 59 -4.82 -11.94 -18.45
CA ASP A 59 -4.36 -13.32 -18.52
C ASP A 59 -5.13 -14.14 -19.56
N GLY A 60 -6.47 -14.03 -19.55
CA GLY A 60 -7.33 -14.64 -20.56
C GLY A 60 -6.92 -14.27 -21.99
N LYS A 61 -6.56 -12.99 -22.23
CA LYS A 61 -6.09 -12.54 -23.55
C LYS A 61 -4.72 -13.11 -23.93
N PHE A 62 -3.80 -13.26 -22.98
CA PHE A 62 -2.52 -13.93 -23.23
C PHE A 62 -2.69 -15.42 -23.53
N LEU A 63 -3.65 -16.09 -22.87
CA LEU A 63 -3.99 -17.48 -23.14
C LEU A 63 -4.66 -17.68 -24.51
N GLU A 64 -5.57 -16.77 -24.90
CA GLU A 64 -6.22 -16.77 -26.22
C GLU A 64 -5.21 -16.49 -27.35
N ASN A 65 -4.31 -15.53 -27.15
CA ASN A 65 -3.32 -15.14 -28.14
C ASN A 65 -1.93 -14.98 -27.51
N ARG A 66 -1.12 -16.03 -27.57
CA ARG A 66 0.27 -15.99 -27.09
C ARG A 66 1.17 -14.98 -27.81
N ARG A 67 0.72 -14.36 -28.90
CA ARG A 67 1.42 -13.28 -29.62
C ARG A 67 0.89 -11.88 -29.26
N PHE A 68 0.21 -11.74 -28.13
CA PHE A 68 -0.32 -10.46 -27.68
C PHE A 68 0.80 -9.45 -27.40
N THR A 69 0.67 -8.23 -27.95
CA THR A 69 1.69 -7.18 -27.83
C THR A 69 1.32 -6.16 -26.75
N ILE A 70 2.30 -5.44 -26.21
CA ILE A 70 2.08 -4.35 -25.25
C ILE A 70 1.17 -3.25 -25.84
N SER A 71 1.28 -2.99 -27.14
CA SER A 71 0.41 -2.03 -27.84
C SER A 71 -1.04 -2.53 -27.92
N SER A 72 -1.26 -3.80 -28.22
CA SER A 72 -2.60 -4.43 -28.20
C SER A 72 -3.21 -4.37 -26.79
N LEU A 73 -2.42 -4.68 -25.76
CA LEU A 73 -2.81 -4.59 -24.36
C LEU A 73 -3.24 -3.16 -23.97
N SER A 74 -2.46 -2.15 -24.35
CA SER A 74 -2.81 -0.74 -24.07
C SER A 74 -4.06 -0.26 -24.80
N ASN A 75 -4.39 -0.85 -25.96
CA ASN A 75 -5.60 -0.49 -26.71
C ASN A 75 -6.84 -1.18 -26.14
N GLU A 76 -6.75 -2.45 -25.75
CA GLU A 76 -7.85 -3.21 -25.17
C GLU A 76 -8.13 -2.82 -23.71
N PHE A 77 -7.09 -2.40 -23.00
CA PHE A 77 -7.15 -1.99 -21.60
C PHE A 77 -6.58 -0.58 -21.43
N PRO A 78 -7.31 0.49 -21.76
CA PRO A 78 -6.81 1.87 -21.58
C PRO A 78 -6.52 2.24 -20.13
N GLN A 79 -7.11 1.53 -19.16
CA GLN A 79 -6.84 1.63 -17.72
C GLN A 79 -5.48 1.07 -17.30
N VAL A 80 -4.82 0.33 -18.18
CA VAL A 80 -3.52 -0.31 -17.97
C VAL A 80 -2.44 0.64 -18.50
N SER A 81 -1.61 1.17 -17.59
CA SER A 81 -0.43 1.95 -18.00
C SER A 81 0.56 1.07 -18.75
N ARG A 82 1.13 1.59 -19.85
CA ARG A 82 2.21 0.93 -20.63
C ARG A 82 3.49 0.73 -19.82
N SER A 83 3.70 1.51 -18.76
CA SER A 83 4.90 1.47 -17.94
C SER A 83 4.91 0.37 -16.88
N VAL A 84 3.78 -0.30 -16.65
CA VAL A 84 3.68 -1.32 -15.60
C VAL A 84 3.94 -2.70 -16.23
N PRO A 85 4.93 -3.47 -15.77
CA PRO A 85 5.15 -4.82 -16.26
C PRO A 85 4.13 -5.79 -15.65
N TYR A 86 3.05 -6.08 -16.37
CA TYR A 86 1.97 -6.96 -15.89
C TYR A 86 2.39 -8.43 -15.73
N GLY A 87 3.35 -8.90 -16.52
CA GLY A 87 3.56 -10.35 -16.65
C GLY A 87 4.37 -11.03 -15.58
N THR A 88 5.23 -10.32 -14.84
CA THR A 88 6.08 -10.96 -13.82
C THR A 88 5.54 -10.83 -12.40
N GLU A 89 4.87 -9.71 -12.08
CA GLU A 89 4.35 -9.47 -10.72
C GLU A 89 2.90 -9.94 -10.51
N TYR A 90 2.08 -9.97 -11.58
CA TYR A 90 0.63 -10.20 -11.45
C TYR A 90 0.12 -11.46 -12.13
N LEU A 91 0.86 -11.98 -13.11
CA LEU A 91 0.42 -13.08 -13.98
C LEU A 91 1.21 -14.38 -13.78
N ASP A 92 2.08 -14.45 -12.76
CA ASP A 92 2.91 -15.62 -12.44
C ASP A 92 3.73 -16.21 -13.62
N TYR A 93 4.03 -15.42 -14.65
CA TYR A 93 4.86 -15.88 -15.76
C TYR A 93 6.35 -15.74 -15.43
N LEU A 94 7.10 -16.85 -15.51
CA LEU A 94 8.55 -16.87 -15.27
C LEU A 94 9.36 -16.01 -16.26
N LYS A 95 8.86 -15.81 -17.49
CA LYS A 95 9.54 -15.04 -18.54
C LYS A 95 8.52 -14.36 -19.46
N LEU A 96 8.71 -13.06 -19.66
CA LEU A 96 8.11 -12.32 -20.76
C LEU A 96 9.20 -12.00 -21.78
N CYS A 97 9.00 -12.42 -23.02
CA CYS A 97 9.91 -12.08 -24.11
C CYS A 97 9.35 -10.88 -24.87
N SER A 98 10.03 -9.74 -24.79
CA SER A 98 9.86 -8.69 -25.79
C SER A 98 10.33 -9.21 -27.13
N ARG A 99 9.62 -8.86 -28.20
CA ARG A 99 10.07 -9.08 -29.56
C ARG A 99 10.26 -7.73 -30.24
#